data_AF-A0A7S1H3G4-F1
#
_entry.id   AF-A0A7S1H3G4-F1
#
_cell.length_a   1.000
_cell.length_b   1.000
_cell.length_c   1.000
_cell.angle_alpha   90.00
_cell.angle_beta   90.00
_cell.angle_gamma   90.00
#
_symmetry.space_group_name_H-M   'P 1'
#
loop_
_entity.id
_entity.type
_entity.pdbx_description
1 polymer ?
#
loop_
_entity_poly.entity_id
_entity_poly.type
_entity_poly.pdbx_seq_one_letter_code
_entity_poly.pdbx_strand_id
1 'polypeptide(L)'
;SARGVGDNIVGMTASGARRALIQFDISRIPADAVVKDVVLDLDVKHSAGEPKLNLFRVTSPWSAGSAEGEGIDGTMAESEDSTWKYSTYTSIPWKTAGGDYDAQVLSSENMSFFWSTPELIKTV
;
A
#
# COMPACT_ATOMS: atom_id res chain seq x y z
N SER A 1 1.17 15.01 -5.32
CA SER A 1 2.39 14.27 -5.67
C SER A 1 2.06 12.79 -5.72
N ALA A 2 2.89 12.05 -6.45
CA ALA A 2 2.83 10.60 -6.54
C ALA A 2 4.21 10.02 -6.20
N ARG A 3 4.21 8.72 -5.89
CA ARG A 3 5.40 7.89 -5.87
C ARG A 3 4.97 6.51 -6.36
N GLY A 4 5.56 6.09 -7.47
CA GLY A 4 5.29 4.82 -8.14
C GLY A 4 6.05 3.68 -7.49
N VAL A 5 6.55 2.76 -8.31
CA VAL A 5 7.23 1.55 -7.85
C VAL A 5 8.54 1.89 -7.13
N GLY A 6 8.82 1.23 -6.01
CA GLY A 6 10.10 1.35 -5.29
C GLY A 6 9.91 1.57 -3.79
N ASP A 7 10.76 2.41 -3.20
CA ASP A 7 10.71 2.74 -1.78
C ASP A 7 9.40 3.45 -1.45
N ASN A 8 8.62 2.90 -0.53
CA ASN A 8 7.34 3.44 -0.16
C ASN A 8 7.44 4.26 1.14
N ILE A 9 6.55 5.25 1.27
CA ILE A 9 6.48 6.11 2.47
C ILE A 9 5.12 5.91 3.11
N VAL A 10 5.10 5.64 4.41
CA VAL A 10 3.88 5.44 5.19
C VAL A 10 3.92 6.34 6.42
N GLY A 11 2.76 6.85 6.83
CA GLY A 11 2.61 7.62 8.06
C GLY A 11 2.47 9.12 7.80
N MET A 12 2.79 9.94 8.81
CA MET A 12 2.65 11.39 8.73
C MET A 12 4.00 12.04 8.43
N THR A 13 4.03 12.90 7.42
CA THR A 13 5.18 13.74 7.08
C THR A 13 4.81 15.22 7.25
N ALA A 14 5.79 16.12 7.16
CA ALA A 14 5.51 17.56 7.12
C ALA A 14 4.58 17.96 5.96
N SER A 15 4.56 17.15 4.90
CA SER A 15 3.71 17.33 3.71
C SER A 15 2.42 16.47 3.75
N GLY A 16 2.03 16.00 4.93
CA GLY A 16 0.77 15.32 5.22
C GLY A 16 0.86 13.80 5.31
N ALA A 17 -0.30 13.15 5.40
CA ALA A 17 -0.41 11.70 5.51
C ALA A 17 0.05 11.00 4.22
N ARG A 18 0.67 9.84 4.38
CA ARG A 18 1.16 8.95 3.32
C ARG A 18 0.68 7.54 3.59
N ARG A 19 0.28 6.87 2.52
CA ARG A 19 -0.12 5.47 2.50
C ARG A 19 0.61 4.82 1.33
N ALA A 20 1.14 3.64 1.57
CA ALA A 20 1.67 2.79 0.51
C ALA A 20 0.56 1.91 -0.04
N LEU A 21 0.58 1.69 -1.35
CA LEU A 21 -0.23 0.68 -2.01
C LEU A 21 0.71 -0.44 -2.45
N ILE A 22 0.37 -1.67 -2.09
CA ILE A 22 1.20 -2.85 -2.37
C ILE A 22 0.30 -3.88 -3.06
N GLN A 23 0.81 -4.46 -4.14
CA GLN A 23 0.16 -5.55 -4.85
C GLN A 23 1.17 -6.68 -5.07
N PHE A 24 0.69 -7.91 -4.93
CA PHE A 24 1.47 -9.11 -5.21
C PHE A 24 0.87 -9.82 -6.42
N ASP A 25 1.72 -10.28 -7.33
CA ASP A 25 1.30 -11.24 -8.35
C ASP A 25 1.25 -12.63 -7.72
N ILE A 26 0.03 -13.09 -7.45
CA ILE A 26 -0.25 -14.40 -6.87
C ILE A 26 -0.63 -15.45 -7.93
N SER A 27 -0.51 -15.14 -9.23
CA SER A 27 -0.90 -16.04 -10.33
C SER A 27 -0.19 -17.40 -10.32
N ARG A 28 0.93 -17.51 -9.59
CA ARG A 28 1.70 -18.74 -9.41
C ARG A 28 1.13 -19.66 -8.32
N ILE A 29 0.22 -19.17 -7.48
CA ILE A 29 -0.47 -19.98 -6.48
C ILE A 29 -1.60 -20.73 -7.20
N PRO A 30 -1.64 -22.08 -7.13
CA PRO A 30 -2.73 -22.86 -7.71
C PRO A 30 -4.09 -22.44 -7.15
N ALA A 31 -5.13 -22.44 -7.99
CA ALA A 31 -6.48 -22.03 -7.59
C ALA A 31 -7.11 -22.95 -6.53
N ASP A 32 -6.62 -24.18 -6.38
CA ASP A 32 -7.04 -25.17 -5.39
C ASP A 32 -6.11 -25.23 -4.17
N ALA A 33 -5.08 -24.38 -4.12
CA ALA A 33 -4.17 -24.33 -2.99
C ALA A 33 -4.90 -23.84 -1.73
N VAL A 34 -4.72 -24.57 -0.62
CA VAL A 34 -5.15 -24.11 0.70
C VAL A 34 -4.03 -23.28 1.30
N VAL A 35 -4.21 -21.97 1.33
CA VAL A 35 -3.30 -21.04 2.01
C VAL A 35 -3.44 -21.24 3.51
N LYS A 36 -2.38 -21.73 4.15
CA LYS A 36 -2.36 -21.94 5.61
C LYS A 36 -1.85 -20.71 6.35
N ASP A 37 -0.84 -20.06 5.79
CA ASP A 37 -0.16 -18.93 6.40
C ASP A 37 0.24 -17.91 5.34
N VAL A 38 0.17 -16.63 5.69
CA VAL A 38 0.69 -15.51 4.90
C VAL A 38 1.56 -14.66 5.81
N VAL A 39 2.76 -14.32 5.35
CA VAL A 39 3.66 -13.42 6.07
C VAL A 39 4.05 -12.29 5.12
N LEU A 40 3.92 -11.06 5.59
CA LEU A 40 4.45 -9.88 4.90
C LEU A 40 5.61 -9.32 5.72
N ASP A 41 6.78 -9.26 5.11
CA ASP A 41 7.97 -8.66 5.68
C ASP A 41 8.36 -7.43 4.83
N LEU A 42 8.41 -6.26 5.46
CA LEU A 42 8.82 -5.01 4.83
C LEU A 42 10.18 -4.56 5.37
N ASP A 43 11.06 -4.13 4.47
CA ASP A 43 12.34 -3.51 4.86
C ASP A 43 12.13 -2.02 5.17
N VAL A 44 12.49 -1.59 6.38
CA VAL A 44 12.34 -0.20 6.82
C VAL A 44 13.67 0.51 6.70
N LYS A 45 13.82 1.29 5.62
CA LYS A 45 15.04 2.07 5.39
C LYS A 45 15.21 3.23 6.37
N HIS A 46 14.11 3.90 6.71
CA HIS A 46 14.11 5.04 7.63
C HIS A 46 12.81 5.06 8.44
N SER A 47 12.91 5.41 9.73
CA SER A 47 11.76 5.63 10.59
C SER A 47 12.03 6.74 11.61
N ALA A 48 11.02 7.58 11.87
CA ALA A 48 11.04 8.60 12.91
C ALA A 48 10.52 8.05 14.26
N GLY A 49 10.78 6.77 14.56
CA GLY A 49 10.32 6.06 15.76
C GLY A 49 9.90 4.61 15.47
N GLU A 50 9.00 4.07 16.28
CA GLU A 50 8.36 2.77 16.07
C GLU A 50 6.91 2.99 15.58
N PRO A 51 6.68 3.11 14.25
CA PRO A 51 5.36 3.40 13.73
C PRO A 51 4.47 2.16 13.89
N LYS A 52 3.28 2.38 14.43
CA LYS A 52 2.21 1.39 14.32
C LYS A 52 1.67 1.38 12.90
N LEU A 53 1.88 0.29 12.18
CA LEU A 53 1.40 0.07 10.83
C LEU A 53 0.16 -0.81 10.86
N ASN A 54 -0.85 -0.41 10.09
CA ASN A 54 -2.07 -1.20 9.89
C ASN A 54 -2.17 -1.55 8.40
N LEU A 55 -2.44 -2.83 8.12
CA LEU A 55 -2.67 -3.33 6.78
C LEU A 55 -4.17 -3.42 6.49
N PHE A 56 -4.58 -2.93 5.33
CA PHE A 56 -5.97 -2.92 4.88
C PHE A 56 -6.07 -3.44 3.44
N ARG A 57 -7.19 -4.06 3.09
CA ARG A 57 -7.47 -4.49 1.71
C ARG A 57 -7.93 -3.29 0.88
N VAL A 58 -7.23 -2.99 -0.21
CA VAL A 58 -7.67 -2.02 -1.22
C VAL A 58 -8.84 -2.61 -2.02
N THR A 59 -9.90 -1.83 -2.24
CA THR A 59 -11.16 -2.31 -2.83
C THR A 59 -11.48 -1.75 -4.21
N SER A 60 -10.77 -0.71 -4.64
CA SER A 60 -10.86 -0.17 -6.01
C SER A 60 -9.59 -0.48 -6.79
N PRO A 61 -9.68 -0.71 -8.12
CA PRO A 61 -8.50 -0.84 -8.96
C PRO A 61 -7.70 0.46 -8.96
N TRP A 62 -6.39 0.31 -9.04
CA TRP A 62 -5.42 1.41 -9.06
C TRP A 62 -4.24 1.04 -9.95
N SER A 63 -3.44 2.03 -10.30
CA SER A 63 -2.19 1.84 -11.00
C SER A 63 -1.03 2.36 -10.17
N ALA A 64 0.07 1.60 -10.14
CA ALA A 64 1.29 2.02 -9.47
C ALA A 64 1.90 3.27 -10.13
N GLY A 65 1.73 3.42 -11.45
CA GLY A 65 2.32 4.50 -12.22
C GLY A 65 3.85 4.46 -12.26
N SER A 66 4.43 5.54 -12.76
CA SER A 66 5.87 5.66 -13.07
C SER A 66 6.60 6.75 -12.31
N ALA A 67 5.87 7.67 -11.64
CA ALA A 67 6.52 8.80 -10.99
C ALA A 67 7.47 8.38 -9.87
N GLU A 68 8.75 8.68 -10.01
CA GLU A 68 9.76 8.34 -9.01
C GLU A 68 10.18 9.60 -8.23
N GLY A 69 9.73 9.69 -6.97
CA GLY A 69 10.15 10.77 -6.07
C GLY A 69 11.51 10.50 -5.43
N GLU A 70 12.33 11.54 -5.29
CA GLU A 70 13.64 11.45 -4.63
C GLU A 70 13.52 11.49 -3.09
N GLY A 71 14.34 10.68 -2.42
CA GLY A 71 14.42 10.69 -0.95
C GLY A 71 13.11 10.30 -0.25
N ILE A 72 12.57 11.22 0.56
CA ILE A 72 11.30 11.06 1.30
C ILE A 72 10.15 11.89 0.72
N ASP A 73 10.36 12.48 -0.45
CA ASP A 73 9.36 13.30 -1.10
C ASP A 73 8.74 12.58 -2.30
N GLY A 74 7.47 12.87 -2.57
CA GLY A 74 6.85 12.48 -3.82
C GLY A 74 7.16 13.51 -4.91
N THR A 75 7.05 13.13 -6.17
CA THR A 75 7.22 14.05 -7.31
C THR A 75 5.86 14.45 -7.90
N MET A 76 5.87 15.26 -8.96
CA MET A 76 4.66 15.57 -9.73
C MET A 76 4.08 14.28 -10.30
N ALA A 77 2.75 14.15 -10.25
CA ALA A 77 2.09 12.95 -10.75
C ALA A 77 2.07 12.96 -12.28
N GLU A 78 2.48 11.83 -12.85
CA GLU A 78 2.38 11.45 -14.24
C GLU A 78 1.08 10.68 -14.51
N SER A 79 0.74 10.52 -15.79
CA SER A 79 -0.42 9.70 -16.17
C SER A 79 -0.28 8.30 -15.57
N GLU A 80 -1.41 7.77 -15.10
CA GLU A 80 -1.56 6.48 -14.45
C GLU A 80 -1.06 6.38 -13.01
N ASP A 81 -0.49 7.43 -12.42
CA ASP A 81 -0.08 7.39 -11.02
C ASP A 81 -1.26 7.32 -10.05
N SER A 82 -1.05 6.59 -8.96
CA SER A 82 -1.86 6.73 -7.76
C SER A 82 -1.47 7.97 -6.96
N THR A 83 -2.46 8.76 -6.59
CA THR A 83 -2.31 9.95 -5.73
C THR A 83 -3.33 9.91 -4.60
N TRP A 84 -3.30 10.90 -3.70
CA TRP A 84 -4.32 11.02 -2.66
C TRP A 84 -5.75 11.18 -3.21
N LYS A 85 -5.92 11.73 -4.42
CA LYS A 85 -7.25 12.00 -5.03
C LYS A 85 -7.62 11.02 -6.15
N TYR A 86 -6.64 10.41 -6.82
CA TYR A 86 -6.84 9.56 -7.98
C TYR A 86 -6.23 8.19 -7.77
N SER A 87 -6.99 7.13 -8.09
CA SER A 87 -6.44 5.77 -8.19
C SER A 87 -5.69 5.55 -9.49
N THR A 88 -6.00 6.36 -10.50
CA THR A 88 -5.29 6.41 -11.77
C THR A 88 -5.38 7.85 -12.26
N TYR A 89 -4.31 8.63 -12.06
CA TYR A 89 -4.25 10.02 -12.46
C TYR A 89 -4.23 10.14 -14.00
N THR A 90 -4.91 11.09 -14.63
CA THR A 90 -5.87 12.10 -14.13
C THR A 90 -7.33 11.64 -14.21
N SER A 91 -7.58 10.39 -14.60
CA SER A 91 -8.87 9.95 -15.14
C SER A 91 -9.80 9.33 -14.11
N ILE A 92 -9.27 8.57 -13.15
CA ILE A 92 -10.07 7.79 -12.21
C ILE A 92 -9.82 8.29 -10.78
N PRO A 93 -10.80 8.99 -10.16
CA PRO A 93 -10.71 9.39 -8.76
C PRO A 93 -10.94 8.20 -7.83
N TRP A 94 -10.36 8.25 -6.63
CA TRP A 94 -10.84 7.43 -5.52
C TRP A 94 -12.26 7.87 -5.13
N LYS A 95 -13.08 6.96 -4.59
CA LYS A 95 -14.37 7.37 -3.99
C LYS A 95 -14.14 8.16 -2.72
N THR A 96 -13.15 7.75 -1.93
CA THR A 96 -12.68 8.46 -0.72
C THR A 96 -11.22 8.86 -0.87
N ALA A 97 -10.91 10.14 -0.64
CA ALA A 97 -9.54 10.62 -0.72
C ALA A 97 -8.63 9.86 0.25
N GLY A 98 -7.46 9.45 -0.25
CA GLY A 98 -6.50 8.60 0.46
C GLY A 98 -6.62 7.11 0.15
N GLY A 99 -7.47 6.73 -0.80
CA GLY A 99 -7.65 5.34 -1.23
C GLY A 99 -8.96 4.73 -0.78
N ASP A 100 -9.52 3.85 -1.60
CA ASP A 100 -10.67 3.02 -1.26
C ASP A 100 -10.19 1.69 -0.66
N TYR A 101 -10.51 1.44 0.61
CA TYR A 101 -10.10 0.24 1.34
C TYR A 101 -11.22 -0.23 2.26
N ASP A 102 -11.20 -1.52 2.60
CA ASP A 102 -12.04 -2.08 3.65
C ASP A 102 -11.50 -1.62 5.02
N ALA A 103 -12.37 -1.10 5.88
CA ALA A 103 -12.00 -0.62 7.21
C ALA A 103 -11.60 -1.76 8.18
N GLN A 104 -11.82 -3.02 7.81
CA GLN A 104 -11.31 -4.17 8.55
C GLN A 104 -9.77 -4.21 8.49
N VAL A 105 -9.13 -4.14 9.66
CA VAL A 105 -7.68 -4.29 9.80
C VAL A 105 -7.31 -5.75 9.53
N LEU A 106 -6.45 -5.99 8.54
CA LEU A 106 -5.93 -7.32 8.25
C LEU A 106 -4.82 -7.72 9.23
N SER A 107 -3.93 -6.78 9.56
CA SER A 107 -2.86 -6.96 10.55
C SER A 107 -2.40 -5.59 11.07
N SER A 108 -1.87 -5.55 12.29
CA SER A 108 -1.53 -4.30 12.99
C SER A 108 -0.29 -4.52 13.86
N GLU A 109 0.84 -3.95 13.47
CA GLU A 109 2.13 -4.22 14.09
C GLU A 109 2.90 -2.91 14.36
N ASN A 110 3.72 -2.88 15.41
CA ASN A 110 4.64 -1.74 15.67
C ASN A 110 5.96 -1.86 14.89
N MET A 111 6.05 -2.90 14.06
CA MET A 111 7.20 -3.25 13.25
C MET A 111 6.74 -3.51 11.82
N SER A 112 7.69 -3.75 10.93
CA SER A 112 7.46 -4.01 9.52
C SER A 112 7.17 -5.46 9.17
N PHE A 113 7.09 -6.31 10.19
CA PHE A 113 6.84 -7.73 10.06
C PHE A 113 5.40 -8.04 10.47
N PHE A 114 4.59 -8.50 9.52
CA PHE A 114 3.18 -8.82 9.72
C PHE A 114 2.97 -10.33 9.68
N TRP A 115 2.56 -10.87 10.82
CA TRP A 115 2.21 -12.28 10.96
C TRP A 115 0.88 -12.61 10.28
N SER A 116 0.73 -13.89 9.96
CA SER A 116 -0.49 -14.47 9.44
C SER A 116 -1.66 -14.21 10.38
N THR A 117 -2.75 -13.70 9.83
CA THR A 117 -4.05 -13.58 10.48
C THR A 117 -5.10 -14.29 9.63
N PRO A 118 -6.22 -14.75 10.22
CA PRO A 118 -7.34 -15.30 9.45
C PRO A 118 -7.83 -14.36 8.34
N GLU A 119 -7.77 -13.04 8.57
CA GLU A 119 -8.15 -12.00 7.63
C GLU A 119 -7.16 -11.88 6.47
N LEU A 120 -5.86 -11.99 6.75
CA LEU A 120 -4.82 -11.94 5.72
C LEU A 120 -4.91 -13.15 4.79
N ILE A 121 -5.22 -14.34 5.32
CA ILE A 121 -5.42 -15.56 4.53
C ILE A 121 -6.63 -15.43 3.59
N LYS A 122 -7.75 -14.86 4.04
CA LYS A 122 -8.98 -14.69 3.24
C LYS A 122 -8.85 -13.71 2.07
N THR A 123 -7.75 -12.97 2.01
CA THR A 123 -7.51 -11.94 1.01
C THR A 123 -6.88 -12.50 -0.28
N VAL A 124 -6.31 -13.71 -0.21
CA VAL A 124 -5.71 -14.44 -1.35
C VAL A 124 -6.78 -15.08 -2.24
#